data_AF-A0A535N6S2-F1
#
_entry.id   AF-A0A535N6S2-F1
#
_cell.length_a   1.000
_cell.length_b   1.000
_cell.length_c   1.000
_cell.angle_alpha   90.00
_cell.angle_beta   90.00
_cell.angle_gamma   90.00
#
_symmetry.space_group_name_H-M   'P 1'
#
loop_
_entity.id
_entity.type
_entity.pdbx_description
1 polymer ?
#
loop_
_entity_poly.entity_id
_entity_poly.type
_entity_poly.pdbx_seq_one_letter_code
_entity_poly.pdbx_strand_id
1 'polypeptide(L)'
;NVLFGAFGAATAGPAGAAGAEGKSVRSGSPEDIATLLAYSRKVIIVPGYGLAVAQGQHAVRELADELEKRGVEVEYAIHPVAGRMPGHMNVLLAEAN
;
A
#
# COMPACT_ATOMS: atom_id res chain seq x y z
N ASN A 1 8.37 22.67 8.79
CA ASN A 1 7.04 22.59 9.41
C ASN A 1 6.74 21.34 10.25
N VAL A 2 7.69 20.42 10.50
CA VAL A 2 7.43 19.27 11.41
C VAL A 2 7.83 19.55 12.87
N LEU A 3 8.88 20.35 13.10
CA LEU A 3 9.39 20.69 14.45
C LEU A 3 8.63 21.86 15.11
N PHE A 4 7.92 22.70 14.34
CA PHE A 4 7.23 23.91 14.82
C PHE A 4 5.81 24.05 14.25
N GLY A 5 5.18 22.92 13.88
CA GLY A 5 4.04 22.84 12.96
C GLY A 5 2.72 23.51 13.33
N ALA A 6 2.68 24.43 14.29
CA ALA A 6 1.46 25.18 14.63
C ALA A 6 1.66 26.62 15.15
N PHE A 7 2.86 27.20 15.08
CA PHE A 7 3.01 28.65 15.31
C PHE A 7 2.99 29.38 13.97
N GLY A 8 1.81 29.87 13.59
CA GLY A 8 1.64 30.72 12.40
C GLY A 8 1.34 29.95 11.11
N ALA A 9 0.37 29.02 11.14
CA ALA A 9 -0.36 28.68 9.93
C ALA A 9 -1.04 29.97 9.44
N ALA A 10 -0.33 30.75 8.61
CA ALA A 10 -0.91 31.78 7.78
C ALA A 10 -2.05 31.10 7.03
N THR A 11 -3.26 31.64 7.23
CA THR A 11 -4.52 31.24 6.64
C THR A 11 -4.31 30.50 5.32
N ALA A 12 -4.41 29.17 5.36
CA ALA A 12 -4.73 28.44 4.15
C ALA A 12 -6.09 28.98 3.70
N GLY A 13 -6.12 29.69 2.58
CA GLY A 13 -7.36 29.96 1.86
C GLY A 13 -8.14 28.65 1.73
N PRO A 14 -9.49 28.69 1.73
CA PRO A 14 -10.32 27.52 1.96
C PRO A 14 -9.78 26.37 1.12
N ALA A 15 -9.22 25.37 1.81
CA ALA A 15 -8.97 24.09 1.18
C ALA A 15 -10.36 23.67 0.72
N GLY A 16 -10.62 23.80 -0.58
CA GLY A 16 -11.84 23.29 -1.17
C GLY A 16 -11.95 21.87 -0.70
N ALA A 17 -12.92 21.61 0.18
CA ALA A 17 -13.36 20.27 0.48
C ALA A 17 -13.86 19.73 -0.86
N ALA A 18 -12.95 19.13 -1.63
CA ALA A 18 -13.28 18.47 -2.87
C ALA A 18 -14.08 17.22 -2.49
N GLY A 19 -15.40 17.42 -2.38
CA GLY A 19 -16.43 16.39 -2.42
C GLY A 19 -16.24 15.24 -1.43
N ALA A 20 -16.60 15.46 -0.18
CA ALA A 20 -16.87 14.38 0.77
C ALA A 20 -18.31 13.84 0.66
N GLU A 21 -19.01 14.09 -0.44
CA GLU A 21 -20.35 13.55 -0.69
C GLU A 21 -20.31 12.60 -1.90
N GLY A 22 -20.46 11.29 -1.65
CA GLY A 22 -20.96 10.36 -2.67
C GLY A 22 -19.99 9.36 -3.32
N LYS A 23 -18.82 9.05 -2.76
CA LYS A 23 -18.02 7.91 -3.30
C LYS A 23 -18.58 6.58 -2.78
N SER A 24 -19.14 5.77 -3.68
CA SER A 24 -19.58 4.40 -3.35
C SER A 24 -18.37 3.52 -2.99
N VAL A 25 -18.44 2.86 -1.84
CA VAL A 25 -17.45 1.85 -1.46
C VAL A 25 -17.78 0.55 -2.19
N ARG A 26 -16.78 -0.05 -2.85
CA ARG A 26 -16.90 -1.38 -3.45
C ARG A 26 -16.20 -2.38 -2.52
N SER A 27 -16.99 -3.24 -1.90
CA SER A 27 -16.46 -4.39 -1.15
C SER A 27 -16.16 -5.54 -2.10
N GLY A 28 -15.17 -6.37 -1.77
CA GLY A 28 -14.85 -7.60 -2.47
C GLY A 28 -14.49 -8.70 -1.47
N SER A 29 -14.74 -9.95 -1.84
CA SER A 29 -14.31 -11.13 -1.09
C SER A 29 -12.89 -11.57 -1.50
N PRO A 30 -12.19 -12.35 -0.67
CA PRO A 30 -10.91 -12.94 -1.05
C PRO A 30 -10.99 -13.74 -2.37
N GLU A 31 -12.09 -14.45 -2.61
CA GLU A 31 -12.32 -15.25 -3.81
C GLU A 31 -12.43 -14.38 -5.08
N ASP A 32 -13.07 -13.20 -4.97
CA ASP A 32 -13.15 -12.23 -6.06
C ASP A 32 -11.75 -11.72 -6.42
N ILE A 33 -10.93 -11.39 -5.42
CA ILE A 33 -9.56 -10.91 -5.62
C ILE A 33 -8.67 -12.02 -6.20
N ALA A 34 -8.79 -13.26 -5.72
CA ALA A 34 -8.06 -14.39 -6.27
C ALA A 34 -8.38 -14.61 -7.75
N THR A 35 -9.65 -14.45 -8.13
CA THR A 35 -10.09 -14.54 -9.53
C THR A 35 -9.44 -13.43 -10.37
N LEU A 36 -9.43 -12.19 -9.88
CA LEU A 36 -8.78 -11.07 -10.57
C LEU A 36 -7.28 -11.30 -10.75
N LEU A 37 -6.60 -11.80 -9.72
CA LEU A 37 -5.17 -12.10 -9.77
C LEU A 37 -4.85 -13.26 -10.72
N ALA A 38 -5.69 -14.29 -10.77
CA ALA A 38 -5.48 -15.46 -11.64
C ALA A 38 -5.47 -15.13 -13.14
N TYR A 39 -6.16 -14.06 -13.56
CA TYR A 39 -6.19 -13.59 -14.95
C TYR A 39 -5.31 -12.38 -15.21
N SER A 40 -4.58 -11.89 -14.21
CA SER A 40 -3.67 -10.75 -14.34
C SER A 40 -2.34 -11.20 -14.94
N ARG A 41 -1.74 -10.35 -15.79
CA ARG A 41 -0.39 -10.61 -16.35
C ARG A 41 0.72 -9.88 -15.59
N LYS A 42 0.37 -8.77 -14.96
CA LYS A 42 1.26 -7.94 -14.17
C LYS A 42 0.53 -7.46 -12.92
N VAL A 43 1.18 -7.53 -11.78
CA VAL A 43 0.65 -7.15 -10.47
C VAL A 43 1.67 -6.27 -9.77
N ILE A 44 1.23 -5.10 -9.29
CA ILE A 44 2.07 -4.18 -8.52
C ILE A 44 1.56 -4.15 -7.09
N ILE A 45 2.39 -4.59 -6.15
CA ILE A 45 2.09 -4.61 -4.73
C ILE A 45 2.57 -3.29 -4.13
N VAL A 46 1.66 -2.56 -3.47
CA VAL A 46 1.96 -1.28 -2.83
C VAL A 46 1.93 -1.47 -1.31
N PRO A 47 3.06 -1.78 -0.66
CA PRO A 47 3.10 -1.99 0.77
C PRO A 47 2.95 -0.67 1.54
N GLY A 48 2.35 -0.75 2.72
CA GLY A 48 2.15 0.38 3.61
C GLY A 48 2.21 0.00 5.08
N TYR A 49 1.98 0.97 5.97
CA TYR A 49 2.10 0.74 7.42
C TYR A 49 1.21 -0.40 7.95
N GLY A 50 0.03 -0.61 7.36
CA GLY A 50 -0.86 -1.72 7.75
C GLY A 50 -0.21 -3.11 7.62
N LEU A 51 0.64 -3.30 6.60
CA LEU A 51 1.37 -4.55 6.39
C LEU A 51 2.36 -4.80 7.53
N ALA A 52 3.08 -3.75 7.97
CA ALA A 52 4.00 -3.83 9.10
C ALA A 52 3.28 -4.15 10.41
N VAL A 53 2.15 -3.49 10.69
CA VAL A 53 1.38 -3.74 11.92
C VAL A 53 0.85 -5.18 11.95
N ALA A 54 0.42 -5.70 10.79
CA ALA A 54 -0.12 -7.05 10.68
C ALA A 54 0.97 -8.14 10.60
N GLN A 55 2.25 -7.77 10.52
CA GLN A 55 3.36 -8.70 10.25
C GLN A 55 3.11 -9.55 8.99
N GLY A 56 2.53 -8.92 7.97
CA GLY A 56 2.06 -9.61 6.76
C GLY A 56 3.13 -9.87 5.69
N GLN A 57 4.39 -9.52 5.94
CA GLN A 57 5.46 -9.55 4.95
C GLN A 57 5.67 -10.96 4.32
N HIS A 58 5.59 -12.03 5.11
CA HIS A 58 5.74 -13.39 4.62
C HIS A 58 4.55 -13.85 3.77
N ALA A 59 3.32 -13.50 4.17
CA ALA A 59 2.12 -13.84 3.40
C ALA A 59 2.10 -13.14 2.03
N VAL A 60 2.56 -11.89 1.97
CA VAL A 60 2.69 -11.16 0.72
C VAL A 60 3.78 -11.76 -0.17
N ARG A 61 4.90 -12.20 0.42
CA ARG A 61 5.95 -12.90 -0.32
C ARG A 61 5.45 -14.20 -0.93
N GLU A 62 4.76 -15.03 -0.14
CA GLU A 62 4.18 -16.30 -0.58
C GLU A 62 3.17 -16.09 -1.72
N LEU A 63 2.33 -15.06 -1.62
CA LEU A 63 1.40 -14.68 -2.68
C LEU A 63 2.15 -14.27 -3.97
N ALA A 64 3.21 -13.46 -3.84
CA ALA A 64 4.03 -13.07 -4.98
C ALA A 64 4.68 -14.29 -5.65
N ASP A 65 5.24 -15.22 -4.88
CA ASP A 65 5.82 -16.47 -5.41
C ASP A 65 4.80 -17.30 -6.18
N GLU A 66 3.58 -17.43 -5.66
CA GLU A 66 2.53 -18.21 -6.32
C GLU A 66 2.06 -17.56 -7.63
N LEU A 67 2.06 -16.23 -7.70
CA LEU A 67 1.78 -15.49 -8.94
C LEU A 67 2.91 -15.60 -9.95
N GLU A 68 4.16 -15.46 -9.51
CA GLU A 68 5.36 -15.59 -10.36
C GLU A 68 5.48 -17.00 -10.96
N LYS A 69 5.18 -18.05 -10.19
CA LYS A 69 5.11 -19.45 -10.71
C LYS A 69 4.11 -19.62 -11.85
N ARG A 70 3.06 -18.78 -11.89
CA ARG A 70 2.04 -18.77 -12.94
C ARG A 70 2.43 -17.87 -14.12
N GLY A 71 3.63 -17.27 -14.09
CA GLY A 71 4.15 -16.39 -15.13
C GLY A 71 3.63 -14.95 -15.05
N VAL A 72 3.08 -14.55 -13.91
CA VAL A 72 2.66 -13.16 -13.66
C VAL A 72 3.89 -12.33 -13.27
N GLU A 73 4.04 -11.16 -13.87
CA GLU A 73 5.09 -10.20 -13.49
C GLU A 73 4.69 -9.48 -12.20
N VAL A 74 5.45 -9.67 -11.11
CA VAL A 74 5.16 -9.03 -9.82
C VAL A 74 6.21 -7.96 -9.51
N GLU A 75 5.76 -6.75 -9.17
CA GLU A 75 6.61 -5.64 -8.78
C GLU A 75 6.15 -5.01 -7.46
N TYR A 76 7.06 -4.35 -6.75
CA TYR A 76 6.76 -3.63 -5.51
C TYR A 76 6.93 -2.12 -5.72
N ALA A 77 5.88 -1.34 -5.47
CA ALA A 77 5.93 0.12 -5.51
C ALA A 77 5.93 0.70 -4.10
N ILE A 78 7.10 1.13 -3.63
CA ILE A 78 7.30 1.64 -2.27
C ILE A 78 7.30 3.16 -2.29
N HIS A 79 6.32 3.78 -1.61
CA HIS A 79 6.32 5.22 -1.41
C HIS A 79 7.45 5.63 -0.43
N PRO A 80 8.17 6.75 -0.64
CA PRO A 80 9.33 7.14 0.20
C PRO A 80 9.03 7.28 1.71
N VAL A 81 7.78 7.58 2.07
CA VAL A 81 7.31 7.69 3.46
C VAL A 81 6.38 6.54 3.91
N ALA A 82 6.38 5.41 3.19
CA ALA A 82 5.63 4.23 3.60
C ALA A 82 6.16 3.67 4.93
N GLY A 83 5.28 3.51 5.92
CA GLY A 83 5.62 2.99 7.25
C GLY A 83 5.76 4.09 8.31
N ARG A 84 6.76 3.91 9.19
CA ARG A 84 7.05 4.81 10.33
C ARG A 84 8.53 5.20 10.47
N MET A 85 9.39 4.64 9.63
CA MET A 85 10.81 4.98 9.57
C MET A 85 11.24 5.04 8.10
N PRO A 86 12.26 5.83 7.74
CA PRO A 86 12.86 5.76 6.41
C PRO A 86 13.26 4.32 6.07
N GLY A 87 12.86 3.84 4.90
CA GLY A 87 13.17 2.48 4.45
C GLY A 87 12.46 1.35 5.21
N HIS A 88 11.40 1.64 5.98
CA HIS A 88 10.68 0.63 6.77
C HIS A 88 10.27 -0.58 5.90
N MET A 89 9.67 -0.33 4.74
CA MET A 89 9.20 -1.41 3.86
C MET A 89 10.35 -2.19 3.23
N ASN A 90 11.49 -1.55 2.95
CA ASN A 90 12.65 -2.25 2.41
C ASN A 90 13.18 -3.30 3.39
N VAL A 91 13.24 -2.96 4.67
CA VAL A 91 13.71 -3.88 5.71
C VAL A 91 12.74 -5.06 5.87
N LEU A 92 11.43 -4.80 5.99
CA LEU A 92 10.45 -5.88 6.15
C LEU A 92 10.35 -6.81 4.94
N LEU A 93 10.43 -6.26 3.73
CA LEU A 93 10.42 -7.09 2.53
C LEU A 93 11.73 -7.88 2.37
N ALA A 94 12.87 -7.32 2.80
CA ALA A 94 14.14 -8.05 2.82
C ALA A 94 14.17 -9.17 3.87
N GLU A 95 13.50 -9.00 5.00
CA GLU A 95 13.31 -10.04 6.02
C GLU A 95 12.41 -11.19 5.54
N ALA A 96 11.43 -10.87 4.69
CA ALA A 96 10.47 -11.83 4.18
C ALA A 96 10.97 -12.70 3.02
N ASN A 97 12.19 -12.46 2.53
CA ASN A 97 12.80 -13.18 1.40
C ASN A 97 12.91 -14.68 1.61
#